data_AF-A0A7C7JTW0-F1
#
_entry.id   AF-A0A7C7JTW0-F1
#
_cell.length_a   1.000
_cell.length_b   1.000
_cell.length_c   1.000
_cell.angle_alpha   90.00
_cell.angle_beta   90.00
_cell.angle_gamma   90.00
#
_symmetry.space_group_name_H-M   'P 1'
#
loop_
_entity.id
_entity.type
_entity.pdbx_description
1 polymer ?
#
loop_
_entity_poly.entity_id
_entity_poly.type
_entity_poly.pdbx_seq_one_letter_code
_entity_poly.pdbx_strand_id
1 'polypeptide(L)' 'MKLRLYGINTPELRGPEREQGIIVRDILREMVLDKKVTIRSYKDKQGKYGRYLANIIKEEGLEVNQWLVDNGHAVEYYP' A
#
# COMPACT_ATOMS: atom_id res chain seq x y z
N MET A 1 12.90 -4.83 6.74
CA MET A 1 12.15 -3.56 6.91
C MET A 1 10.69 -3.80 6.51
N LYS A 2 9.71 -3.27 7.25
CA LYS A 2 8.28 -3.35 6.88
C LYS A 2 7.74 -1.94 6.64
N LEU A 3 7.04 -1.75 5.53
CA LEU A 3 6.41 -0.49 5.14
C LEU A 3 4.88 -0.63 5.20
N ARG A 4 4.19 0.45 5.54
CA ARG A 4 2.75 0.57 5.39
C ARG A 4 2.44 1.61 4.34
N LEU A 5 1.50 1.29 3.45
CA LEU A 5 1.03 2.24 2.45
C LEU A 5 0.46 3.47 3.16
N TYR A 6 1.04 4.62 2.86
CA TYR A 6 0.65 5.90 3.41
C TYR A 6 -0.70 6.33 2.84
N GLY A 7 -1.53 6.91 3.69
CA GLY A 7 -2.77 7.57 3.28
C GLY A 7 -3.95 6.65 2.96
N ILE A 8 -3.81 5.32 3.11
CA ILE A 8 -4.85 4.37 2.67
C ILE A 8 -5.04 3.19 3.63
N ASN A 9 -6.24 2.61 3.60
CA ASN A 9 -6.57 1.32 4.19
C ASN A 9 -6.95 0.33 3.08
N THR A 10 -6.31 -0.83 3.08
CA THR A 10 -6.66 -1.98 2.25
C THR A 10 -7.46 -2.99 3.07
N PRO A 11 -8.35 -3.78 2.45
CA PRO A 11 -9.04 -4.89 3.09
C PRO A 11 -8.08 -5.87 3.80
N GLU A 12 -8.47 -6.36 4.97
CA GLU A 12 -7.62 -7.23 5.79
C GLU A 12 -7.57 -8.68 5.28
N LEU A 13 -6.44 -9.36 5.44
CA LEU A 13 -6.26 -10.78 5.05
C LEU A 13 -6.93 -11.78 6.02
N ARG A 14 -7.80 -11.30 6.90
CA ARG A 14 -8.44 -12.06 7.97
C ARG A 14 -9.85 -11.51 8.22
N GLY A 15 -10.70 -12.33 8.83
CA GLY A 15 -12.06 -11.93 9.14
C GLY A 15 -12.93 -11.76 7.89
N PRO A 16 -14.01 -10.96 7.97
CA PRO A 16 -14.99 -10.80 6.89
C PRO A 16 -14.41 -10.26 5.58
N GLU A 17 -13.32 -9.49 5.64
CA GLU A 17 -12.70 -8.86 4.46
C GLU A 17 -11.70 -9.76 3.73
N ARG A 18 -11.44 -10.98 4.24
CA ARG A 18 -10.34 -11.84 3.79
C ARG A 18 -10.33 -12.09 2.28
N GLU A 19 -11.49 -12.34 1.68
CA GLU A 19 -11.59 -12.63 0.25
C GLU A 19 -11.11 -11.43 -0.58
N GLN A 20 -11.60 -10.23 -0.25
CA GLN A 20 -11.15 -9.00 -0.89
C GLN A 20 -9.68 -8.69 -0.58
N GLY A 21 -9.23 -8.94 0.65
CA GLY A 21 -7.84 -8.76 1.03
C GLY A 21 -6.88 -9.64 0.21
N ILE A 22 -7.29 -10.87 -0.14
CA ILE A 22 -6.53 -11.77 -1.01
C ILE A 22 -6.40 -11.17 -2.42
N ILE A 23 -7.50 -10.66 -2.97
CA ILE A 23 -7.52 -10.02 -4.29
C ILE A 23 -6.57 -8.82 -4.31
N VAL A 24 -6.69 -7.90 -3.35
CA VAL A 24 -5.86 -6.69 -3.28
C VAL A 24 -4.38 -7.03 -3.07
N ARG A 25 -4.08 -8.05 -2.26
CA ARG A 25 -2.71 -8.57 -2.08
C ARG A 25 -2.12 -9.05 -3.40
N ASP A 26 -2.90 -9.80 -4.18
CA ASP A 26 -2.41 -10.39 -5.44
C ASP A 26 -2.21 -9.32 -6.51
N ILE A 27 -3.12 -8.35 -6.61
CA ILE A 27 -2.96 -7.14 -7.44
C ILE A 27 -1.68 -6.39 -7.06
N LEU A 28 -1.48 -6.08 -5.77
CA LEU A 28 -0.29 -5.37 -5.33
C LEU A 28 0.99 -6.17 -5.64
N ARG A 29 0.97 -7.49 -5.42
CA ARG A 29 2.09 -8.37 -5.75
C ARG A 29 2.42 -8.28 -7.24
N GLU A 30 1.44 -8.38 -8.11
CA GLU A 30 1.65 -8.25 -9.56
C GLU A 30 2.21 -6.88 -9.92
N MET A 31 1.81 -5.80 -9.24
CA MET A 31 2.29 -4.45 -9.53
C MET A 31 3.75 -4.20 -9.14
N VAL A 32 4.26 -4.84 -8.07
CA VAL A 32 5.54 -4.43 -7.44
C VAL A 32 6.56 -5.56 -7.23
N LEU A 33 6.15 -6.83 -7.19
CA LEU A 33 7.09 -7.93 -6.95
C LEU A 33 8.01 -8.09 -8.17
N ASP A 34 9.30 -8.30 -7.91
CA ASP A 34 10.36 -8.44 -8.91
C ASP A 34 10.46 -7.27 -9.92
N LYS A 35 9.90 -6.11 -9.55
CA LYS A 35 9.91 -4.88 -10.34
C LYS A 35 10.70 -3.79 -9.61
N LYS A 36 11.35 -2.92 -10.38
CA LYS A 36 11.97 -1.72 -9.84
C LYS A 36 10.88 -0.72 -9.47
N VAL A 37 10.95 -0.21 -8.24
CA VAL A 37 10.04 0.80 -7.72
C VAL A 37 10.81 1.79 -6.85
N THR A 38 10.34 3.02 -6.81
CA THR A 38 10.80 4.05 -5.88
C THR A 38 9.91 4.02 -4.65
N ILE A 39 10.55 3.94 -3.47
CA ILE A 39 9.86 4.04 -2.19
C ILE A 39 10.03 5.46 -1.66
N ARG A 40 8.93 6.23 -1.61
CA ARG A 40 8.89 7.53 -0.95
C ARG A 40 8.40 7.35 0.48
N SER A 41 9.33 7.16 1.40
CA SER A 41 9.02 6.97 2.83
C SER A 41 8.85 8.29 3.58
N TYR A 42 7.94 8.32 4.55
CA TYR A 42 7.74 9.41 5.49
C TYR A 42 8.47 9.06 6.80
N LYS A 43 9.73 9.48 6.91
CA LYS A 43 10.66 9.01 7.97
C LYS A 43 10.53 9.77 9.29
N ASP A 44 9.82 10.91 9.30
CA ASP A 44 9.92 11.91 10.38
C ASP A 44 8.85 11.77 11.47
N LYS A 45 7.90 10.82 11.33
CA LYS A 45 6.91 10.49 12.35
C LYS A 45 7.02 9.01 12.70
N GLN A 46 7.82 8.68 13.71
CA GLN A 46 7.85 7.32 14.26
C GLN A 46 6.51 7.03 14.96
N GLY A 47 5.58 6.39 14.24
CA GLY A 47 4.33 5.94 14.81
C GLY A 47 4.52 4.79 15.82
N LYS A 48 3.51 4.57 16.66
CA LYS A 48 3.43 3.59 17.78
C LYS A 48 3.86 2.14 17.45
N TYR A 49 3.97 1.76 16.18
CA TYR A 49 4.23 0.40 15.72
C TYR A 49 5.52 0.22 14.90
N GLY A 50 6.36 1.26 14.80
CA GLY A 50 7.71 1.16 14.19
C GLY A 50 7.76 0.85 12.69
N ARG A 51 6.63 0.87 11.98
CA ARG A 51 6.58 0.75 10.51
C ARG A 51 6.74 2.12 9.87
N TYR A 52 7.59 2.23 8.85
CA TYR A 52 7.60 3.44 8.03
C TYR A 52 6.35 3.49 7.17
N LEU A 53 5.80 4.68 7.03
CA LEU A 53 4.74 4.96 6.05
C LEU A 53 5.41 5.28 4.71
N ALA A 54 4.84 4.81 3.60
CA ALA A 54 5.43 5.04 2.29
C ALA A 54 4.39 5.06 1.16
N ASN A 55 4.73 5.81 0.11
CA ASN A 55 4.17 5.64 -1.22
C ASN A 55 5.10 4.78 -2.08
N ILE A 56 4.51 4.03 -3.01
CA ILE A 56 5.25 3.26 -4.01
C ILE A 56 5.03 3.93 -5.37
N ILE A 57 6.12 4.27 -6.06
CA ILE A 57 6.09 4.87 -7.39
C ILE A 57 6.79 3.90 -8.35
N LYS A 58 6.10 3.47 -9.40
CA LYS A 58 6.71 2.62 -10.45
C LYS A 58 7.58 3.46 -11.39
N GLU A 59 8.44 2.82 -12.19
CA GLU A 59 9.37 3.50 -13.09
C GLU A 59 8.68 4.42 -14.10
N GLU A 60 7.47 4.06 -14.54
CA GLU A 60 6.62 4.87 -15.43
C GLU A 60 5.92 6.06 -14.74
N GLY A 61 6.15 6.27 -13.44
CA GLY A 61 5.58 7.37 -12.66
C GLY A 61 4.23 7.08 -12.02
N LEU A 62 3.67 5.87 -12.19
CA LEU A 62 2.43 5.46 -11.53
C LEU A 62 2.62 5.39 -10.01
N GLU A 63 1.81 6.14 -9.25
CA GLU A 63 1.73 6.04 -7.79
C GLU A 63 0.71 4.95 -7.41
N VAL A 64 1.20 3.89 -6.77
CA VAL A 64 0.43 2.66 -6.53
C VAL A 64 -0.65 2.87 -5.48
N ASN A 65 -0.42 3.68 -4.45
CA ASN A 65 -1.39 3.86 -3.36
C ASN A 65 -2.67 4.53 -3.89
N GLN A 66 -2.54 5.56 -4.71
CA GLN A 66 -3.62 6.28 -5.36
C GLN A 66 -4.31 5.37 -6.37
N TRP A 67 -3.55 4.62 -7.17
CA TRP A 67 -4.15 3.66 -8.09
C TRP A 67 -5.04 2.63 -7.36
N LEU A 68 -4.63 2.16 -6.18
CA LEU A 68 -5.46 1.25 -5.38
C LEU A 68 -6.76 1.92 -4.92
N VAL A 69 -6.75 3.22 -4.58
CA VAL A 69 -7.97 3.96 -4.21
C VAL A 69 -8.87 4.16 -5.43
N ASP A 70 -8.31 4.64 -6.53
CA ASP A 70 -9.05 4.95 -7.76
C ASP A 70 -9.75 3.72 -8.35
N ASN A 71 -9.20 2.53 -8.11
CA ASN A 71 -9.75 1.24 -8.58
C ASN A 71 -10.55 0.49 -7.49
N GLY A 72 -10.86 1.12 -6.35
CA GLY A 72 -11.70 0.53 -5.30
C GLY A 72 -11.05 -0.61 -4.52
N HIS A 73 -9.72 -0.72 -4.56
CA HIS A 73 -8.94 -1.71 -3.82
C HIS A 73 -8.48 -1.20 -2.44
N ALA A 74 -8.61 0.10 -2.20
CA ALA A 74 -8.33 0.73 -0.93
C ALA A 74 -9.27 1.92 -0.70
N VAL A 75 -9.36 2.38 0.54
CA VAL A 75 -10.04 3.62 0.91
C VAL A 75 -9.04 4.62 1.46
N GLU A 76 -9.28 5.91 1.22
CA GLU A 76 -8.47 6.98 1.82
C GLU A 76 -8.54 6.92 3.34
N TYR A 77 -7.38 7.10 3.97
CA TYR A 77 -7.22 7.12 5.41
C TYR A 77 -6.12 8.11 5.77
N TYR A 78 -6.52 9.21 6.40
CA TYR A 78 -5.56 10.17 6.95
C TYR A 78 -5.19 9.73 8.38
N PRO A 79 -3.93 9.30 8.61
CA PRO A 79 -3.45 8.89 9.93
C PRO A 79 -3.29 10.05 10.91
#